data_AF-A0A929DE47-F1
#
_entry.id   AF-A0A929DE47-F1
#
_cell.length_a   1.000
_cell.length_b   1.000
_cell.length_c   1.000
_cell.angle_alpha   90.00
_cell.angle_beta   90.00
_cell.angle_gamma   90.00
#
_symmetry.space_group_name_H-M   'P 1'
#
loop_
_entity.id
_entity.type
_entity.pdbx_description
1 polymer ?
#
loop_
_entity_poly.entity_id
_entity_poly.type
_entity_poly.pdbx_seq_one_letter_code
_entity_poly.pdbx_strand_id
1 'polypeptide(L)'
;MVLRAWAVAAALIVTALLLVVAAFLARRTMQVPFLGRFTEPTLIINDVPTWADHDPGLHSLDQLIALDDQPLEDTTALMRVLVQYKAGDVVTLKARGEDGTLREVQQVSLGALPGKAWIGFFVIPAILGLIYLGLGIWVLVARWHESAGQVFALLCAVLALGLGLWFDVYTTHWFSGVWIAALSLVGSVFAHLALVFPQRVRFLNRTPALRYLVYVPGVVIAIVNQFTILD
;
A
#
# COMPACT_ATOMS: atom_id res chain seq x y z
N MET A 1 -29.18 6.38 -12.71
CA MET A 1 -29.15 5.58 -11.47
C MET A 1 -27.96 6.07 -10.64
N VAL A 2 -28.23 6.72 -9.52
CA VAL A 2 -27.25 7.39 -8.64
C VAL A 2 -26.51 6.32 -7.81
N LEU A 3 -25.21 6.51 -7.53
CA LEU A 3 -24.46 5.65 -6.63
C LEU A 3 -25.24 5.57 -5.31
N ARG A 4 -25.63 4.38 -4.85
CA ARG A 4 -26.48 4.32 -3.65
C ARG A 4 -25.64 4.74 -2.44
N ALA A 5 -26.12 5.70 -1.65
CA ALA A 5 -25.38 6.26 -0.51
C ALA A 5 -24.85 5.18 0.46
N TRP A 6 -25.60 4.09 0.64
CA TRP A 6 -25.18 2.96 1.47
C TRP A 6 -23.94 2.24 0.92
N ALA A 7 -23.73 2.20 -0.40
CA ALA A 7 -22.56 1.57 -1.00
C ALA A 7 -21.30 2.40 -0.72
N VAL A 8 -21.42 3.74 -0.75
CA VAL A 8 -20.31 4.63 -0.37
C VAL A 8 -20.05 4.56 1.13
N ALA A 9 -21.11 4.50 1.95
CA ALA A 9 -20.97 4.29 3.39
C ALA A 9 -20.24 2.97 3.70
N ALA A 10 -20.62 1.88 3.02
CA ALA A 10 -19.95 0.59 3.14
C ALA A 10 -18.47 0.67 2.73
N ALA A 11 -18.16 1.36 1.62
CA ALA A 11 -16.78 1.58 1.20
C ALA A 11 -15.97 2.33 2.26
N LEU A 12 -16.50 3.41 2.85
CA LEU A 12 -15.83 4.15 3.92
C LEU A 12 -15.64 3.30 5.19
N ILE A 13 -16.63 2.48 5.56
CA ILE A 13 -16.52 1.56 6.71
C ILE A 13 -15.42 0.52 6.45
N VAL A 14 -15.40 -0.09 5.27
CA VAL A 14 -14.36 -1.04 4.88
C VAL A 14 -12.98 -0.37 4.88
N THR A 15 -12.87 0.84 4.33
CA THR A 15 -11.64 1.64 4.41
C THR A 15 -11.20 1.84 5.86
N ALA A 16 -12.11 2.27 6.74
CA ALA A 16 -11.79 2.47 8.16
C ALA A 16 -11.29 1.18 8.83
N LEU A 17 -11.95 0.05 8.59
CA LEU A 17 -11.54 -1.25 9.12
C LEU A 17 -10.15 -1.65 8.63
N LEU A 18 -9.89 -1.52 7.32
CA LEU A 18 -8.59 -1.83 6.73
C LEU A 18 -7.49 -0.95 7.31
N LEU A 19 -7.73 0.35 7.52
CA LEU A 19 -6.76 1.25 8.13
C LEU A 19 -6.48 0.90 9.60
N VAL A 20 -7.49 0.45 10.35
CA VAL A 20 -7.30 -0.05 11.73
C VAL A 20 -6.43 -1.31 11.73
N VAL A 21 -6.69 -2.26 10.84
CA VAL A 21 -5.88 -3.49 10.73
C VAL A 21 -4.46 -3.15 10.28
N ALA A 22 -4.29 -2.25 9.30
CA ALA A 22 -2.98 -1.80 8.84
C ALA A 22 -2.19 -1.09 9.95
N ALA A 23 -2.83 -0.26 10.77
CA ALA A 23 -2.18 0.36 11.93
C ALA A 23 -1.73 -0.68 12.98
N PHE A 24 -2.52 -1.74 13.19
CA PHE A 24 -2.14 -2.84 14.06
C PHE A 24 -0.93 -3.62 13.51
N LEU A 25 -0.95 -3.97 12.22
CA LEU A 25 0.17 -4.63 11.56
C LEU A 25 1.43 -3.77 11.60
N ALA A 26 1.31 -2.46 11.29
CA ALA A 26 2.43 -1.54 11.35
C ALA A 26 3.10 -1.52 12.73
N ARG A 27 2.29 -1.48 13.80
CA ARG A 27 2.81 -1.54 15.17
C ARG A 27 3.55 -2.84 15.46
N ARG A 28 3.04 -3.98 14.96
CA ARG A 28 3.71 -5.27 15.10
C ARG A 28 5.04 -5.30 14.34
N THR A 29 5.06 -4.79 13.11
CA THR A 29 6.26 -4.69 12.27
C THR A 29 7.34 -3.83 12.92
N MET A 30 6.98 -2.75 13.62
CA MET A 30 7.95 -1.92 14.35
C MET A 30 8.65 -2.64 15.50
N GLN A 31 8.12 -3.75 15.97
CA GLN A 31 8.74 -4.58 17.01
C GLN A 31 9.67 -5.65 16.42
N VAL A 32 9.61 -5.86 15.11
CA VAL A 32 10.46 -6.81 14.40
C VAL A 32 11.78 -6.13 14.04
N PRO A 33 12.93 -6.79 14.22
CA PRO A 33 14.21 -6.25 13.79
C PRO A 33 14.23 -5.96 12.29
N PHE A 34 14.85 -4.86 11.93
CA PHE A 34 14.93 -4.33 10.58
C PHE A 34 16.28 -4.67 9.95
N LEU A 35 16.24 -5.21 8.73
CA LEU A 35 17.41 -5.63 7.96
C LEU A 35 18.21 -4.46 7.36
N GLY A 36 17.72 -3.22 7.48
CA GLY A 36 18.36 -2.03 6.91
C GLY A 36 17.84 -1.62 5.53
N ARG A 37 17.10 -2.51 4.86
CA ARG A 37 16.50 -2.33 3.53
C ARG A 37 15.05 -2.84 3.53
N PHE A 38 14.21 -2.24 2.68
CA PHE A 38 12.91 -2.80 2.34
C PHE A 38 13.04 -3.78 1.19
N THR A 39 12.14 -4.76 1.15
CA THR A 39 12.05 -5.76 0.09
C THR A 39 10.70 -5.72 -0.58
N GLU A 40 10.68 -6.08 -1.86
CA GLU A 40 9.47 -6.40 -2.61
C GLU A 40 8.87 -7.75 -2.14
N PRO A 41 7.63 -8.10 -2.53
CA PRO A 41 7.00 -9.37 -2.15
C PRO A 41 7.86 -10.61 -2.46
N THR A 42 8.61 -10.55 -3.56
CA THR A 42 9.53 -11.59 -4.05
C THR A 42 10.92 -11.54 -3.43
N LEU A 43 11.09 -10.76 -2.35
CA LEU A 43 12.33 -10.56 -1.61
C LEU A 43 13.45 -9.84 -2.38
N ILE A 44 13.10 -9.16 -3.47
CA ILE A 44 14.01 -8.26 -4.19
C ILE A 44 14.26 -7.02 -3.34
N ILE A 45 15.52 -6.61 -3.22
CA ILE A 45 15.91 -5.43 -2.45
C ILE A 45 15.54 -4.16 -3.21
N ASN A 46 14.74 -3.31 -2.56
CA ASN A 46 14.33 -2.03 -3.10
C ASN A 46 15.49 -1.02 -3.13
N ASP A 47 15.45 -0.11 -4.11
CA ASP A 47 16.41 0.98 -4.26
C ASP A 47 16.11 2.22 -3.38
N VAL A 48 15.24 2.06 -2.39
CA VAL A 48 15.03 3.09 -1.36
C VAL A 48 16.31 3.28 -0.52
N PRO A 49 16.63 4.53 -0.11
CA PRO A 49 17.86 4.82 0.63
C PRO A 49 18.06 3.90 1.84
N THR A 50 19.29 3.41 2.03
CA THR A 50 19.66 2.65 3.23
C THR A 50 19.51 3.48 4.48
N TRP A 51 19.11 2.79 5.55
CA TRP A 51 19.24 3.32 6.90
C TRP A 51 20.10 2.44 7.80
N ALA A 52 20.71 1.41 7.24
CA ALA A 52 21.81 0.72 7.89
C ALA A 52 23.04 1.63 7.88
N ASP A 53 23.68 1.78 9.04
CA ASP A 53 24.94 2.53 9.18
C ASP A 53 26.11 1.85 8.45
N HIS A 54 25.93 0.62 7.97
CA HIS A 54 26.84 -0.10 7.10
C HIS A 54 26.10 -0.59 5.87
N ASP A 55 26.72 -0.39 4.69
CA ASP A 55 26.29 -1.07 3.48
C ASP A 55 26.67 -2.55 3.62
N PRO A 56 25.70 -3.47 3.73
CA PRO A 56 26.00 -4.90 3.81
C PRO A 56 26.67 -5.41 2.51
N GLY A 57 26.83 -4.60 1.46
CA GLY A 57 27.27 -5.10 0.15
C GLY A 57 26.14 -5.83 -0.57
N LEU A 58 24.90 -5.60 -0.13
CA LEU A 58 23.70 -5.96 -0.87
C LEU A 58 23.37 -4.84 -1.84
N HIS A 59 23.30 -5.19 -3.12
CA HIS A 59 22.95 -4.22 -4.14
C HIS A 59 21.43 -4.17 -4.30
N SER A 60 20.94 -3.02 -4.79
CA SER A 60 19.56 -2.92 -5.25
C SER A 60 19.31 -3.97 -6.34
N LEU A 61 18.10 -4.54 -6.36
CA LEU A 61 17.70 -5.64 -7.24
C LEU A 61 18.27 -7.03 -6.89
N ASP A 62 19.16 -7.15 -5.90
CA ASP A 62 19.53 -8.47 -5.39
C ASP A 62 18.31 -9.12 -4.72
N GLN A 63 18.05 -10.39 -5.00
CA GLN A 63 16.98 -11.16 -4.40
C GLN A 63 17.48 -11.89 -3.16
N LEU A 64 16.89 -11.62 -1.99
CA LEU A 64 17.22 -12.35 -0.77
C LEU A 64 16.65 -13.77 -0.83
N ILE A 65 17.51 -14.77 -0.63
CA ILE A 65 17.14 -16.20 -0.75
C ILE A 65 17.26 -16.96 0.57
N ALA A 66 18.07 -16.48 1.52
CA ALA A 66 18.18 -17.09 2.86
C ALA A 66 18.69 -16.10 3.92
N LEU A 67 18.33 -16.38 5.17
CA LEU A 67 18.84 -15.71 6.37
C LEU A 67 19.27 -16.78 7.38
N ASP A 68 20.54 -16.77 7.80
CA ASP A 68 21.16 -17.79 8.67
C ASP A 68 20.80 -19.23 8.27
N ASP A 69 21.03 -19.55 7.00
CA ASP A 69 20.71 -20.85 6.37
C ASP A 69 19.23 -21.24 6.31
N GLN A 70 18.32 -20.39 6.79
CA GLN A 70 16.88 -20.58 6.59
C GLN A 70 16.47 -20.06 5.21
N PRO A 71 15.95 -20.91 4.31
CA PRO A 71 15.50 -20.47 3.00
C PRO A 71 14.31 -19.53 3.14
N LEU A 72 14.30 -18.49 2.31
CA LEU A 72 13.26 -17.48 2.27
C LEU A 72 12.57 -17.53 0.90
N GLU A 73 11.27 -17.80 0.91
CA GLU A 73 10.46 -17.85 -0.31
C GLU A 73 9.74 -16.52 -0.55
N ASP A 74 9.28 -15.87 0.50
CA ASP A 74 8.50 -14.64 0.44
C ASP A 74 8.75 -13.73 1.67
N THR A 75 8.20 -12.52 1.63
CA THR A 75 8.29 -11.58 2.75
C THR A 75 7.63 -12.11 4.03
N THR A 76 6.63 -12.98 3.93
CA THR A 76 5.98 -13.59 5.10
C THR A 76 6.94 -14.52 5.84
N ALA A 77 7.71 -15.32 5.11
CA ALA A 77 8.78 -16.16 5.63
C ALA A 77 9.86 -15.30 6.28
N LEU A 78 10.31 -14.24 5.61
CA LEU A 78 11.28 -13.30 6.16
C LEU A 78 10.81 -12.72 7.51
N MET A 79 9.57 -12.23 7.57
CA MET A 79 9.01 -11.67 8.81
C MET A 79 8.88 -12.73 9.92
N ARG A 80 8.55 -13.98 9.57
CA ARG A 80 8.46 -15.09 10.54
C ARG A 80 9.83 -15.45 11.13
N VAL A 81 10.87 -15.38 10.32
CA VAL A 81 12.26 -15.61 10.75
C VAL A 81 12.74 -14.44 11.60
N LEU A 82 12.60 -13.20 11.12
CA LEU A 82 13.05 -11.99 11.82
C LEU A 82 12.42 -11.81 13.21
N VAL A 83 11.17 -12.24 13.43
CA VAL A 83 10.51 -12.19 14.76
C VAL A 83 11.28 -12.99 15.83
N GLN A 84 12.13 -13.95 15.44
CA GLN A 84 12.95 -14.74 16.36
C GLN A 84 14.19 -13.99 16.86
N TYR A 85 14.54 -12.88 16.21
CA TYR A 85 15.73 -12.08 16.49
C TYR A 85 15.39 -10.80 17.26
N LYS A 86 16.44 -10.12 17.71
CA LYS A 86 16.40 -8.81 18.37
C LYS A 86 17.25 -7.80 17.62
N ALA A 87 16.93 -6.52 17.80
CA ALA A 87 17.80 -5.45 17.32
C ALA A 87 19.17 -5.56 18.01
N GLY A 88 20.23 -5.52 17.21
CA GLY A 88 21.63 -5.75 17.59
C GLY A 88 22.14 -7.16 17.25
N ASP A 89 21.26 -8.11 16.93
CA ASP A 89 21.68 -9.43 16.49
C ASP A 89 22.38 -9.35 15.12
N VAL A 90 23.32 -10.26 14.90
CA VAL A 90 24.14 -10.29 13.70
C VAL A 90 23.81 -11.55 12.91
N VAL A 91 23.45 -11.38 11.64
CA VAL A 91 22.97 -12.47 10.77
C VAL A 91 23.79 -12.55 9.48
N THR A 92 23.76 -13.72 8.84
CA THR A 92 24.31 -13.96 7.50
C THR A 92 23.17 -13.95 6.49
N LEU A 93 23.32 -13.14 5.43
CA LEU A 93 22.35 -13.03 4.35
C LEU A 93 22.90 -13.68 3.09
N LYS A 94 22.08 -14.50 2.43
CA LYS A 94 22.37 -15.01 1.09
C LYS A 94 21.42 -14.33 0.12
N ALA A 95 21.99 -13.72 -0.91
CA ALA A 95 21.25 -13.06 -1.97
C ALA A 95 21.71 -13.56 -3.34
N ARG A 96 20.83 -13.44 -4.32
CA ARG A 96 21.09 -13.74 -5.73
C ARG A 96 21.05 -12.42 -6.50
N GLY A 97 22.16 -12.08 -7.15
CA GLY A 97 22.23 -10.93 -8.04
C GLY A 97 21.44 -11.16 -9.34
N GLU A 98 21.18 -10.08 -10.06
CA GLU A 98 20.48 -10.11 -11.37
C GLU A 98 21.22 -10.99 -12.39
N ASP A 99 22.54 -11.07 -12.30
CA ASP A 99 23.42 -11.93 -13.11
C ASP A 99 23.40 -13.41 -12.67
N GLY A 100 22.62 -13.77 -11.66
CA GLY A 100 22.55 -15.10 -11.07
C GLY A 100 23.68 -15.41 -10.09
N THR A 101 24.58 -14.45 -9.81
CA THR A 101 25.65 -14.67 -8.84
C THR A 101 25.10 -14.78 -7.44
N LEU A 102 25.57 -15.78 -6.68
CA LEU A 102 25.24 -15.90 -5.27
C LEU A 102 26.20 -15.03 -4.46
N ARG A 103 25.63 -14.13 -3.67
CA ARG A 103 26.36 -13.26 -2.74
C ARG A 103 25.99 -13.66 -1.33
N GLU A 104 27.02 -13.96 -0.54
CA GLU A 104 26.86 -14.23 0.87
C GLU A 104 27.47 -13.06 1.64
N VAL A 105 26.60 -12.32 2.33
CA VAL A 105 26.99 -11.21 3.18
C VAL A 105 26.98 -11.69 4.61
N GLN A 106 28.16 -11.73 5.20
CA GLN A 106 28.31 -12.05 6.62
C GLN A 106 28.22 -10.78 7.47
N GLN A 107 27.82 -10.96 8.72
CA GLN A 107 27.86 -9.93 9.75
C GLN A 107 26.90 -8.74 9.54
N VAL A 108 25.70 -9.00 9.03
CA VAL A 108 24.67 -7.96 8.91
C VAL A 108 24.01 -7.74 10.27
N SER A 109 24.17 -6.54 10.83
CA SER A 109 23.55 -6.17 12.09
C SER A 109 22.09 -5.76 11.87
N LEU A 110 21.19 -6.41 12.60
CA LEU A 110 19.77 -6.10 12.59
C LEU A 110 19.49 -4.84 13.42
N GLY A 111 18.91 -3.82 12.82
CA GLY A 111 18.59 -2.55 13.47
C GLY A 111 17.16 -2.48 13.98
N ALA A 112 16.82 -1.41 14.69
CA ALA A 112 15.44 -0.97 14.81
C ALA A 112 15.06 -0.17 13.56
N LEU A 113 13.77 -0.14 13.19
CA LEU A 113 13.31 0.74 12.11
C LEU A 113 13.64 2.20 12.47
N PRO A 114 14.40 2.92 11.62
CA PRO A 114 14.80 4.28 11.93
C PRO A 114 13.59 5.21 12.04
N GLY A 115 13.64 6.14 13.00
CA GLY A 115 12.55 7.09 13.23
C GLY A 115 12.19 7.93 11.99
N LYS A 116 13.17 8.27 11.14
CA LYS A 116 12.92 8.98 9.87
C LYS A 116 12.10 8.14 8.88
N ALA A 117 12.44 6.86 8.73
CA ALA A 117 11.70 5.94 7.87
C ALA A 117 10.28 5.73 8.41
N TRP A 118 10.15 5.57 9.72
CA TRP A 118 8.84 5.48 10.39
C TRP A 118 7.96 6.70 10.13
N ILE A 119 8.49 7.92 10.28
CA ILE A 119 7.74 9.15 10.03
C ILE A 119 7.34 9.25 8.54
N GLY A 120 8.29 9.00 7.65
CA GLY A 120 8.09 9.17 6.20
C GLY A 120 7.14 8.15 5.59
N PHE A 121 7.23 6.88 5.99
CA PHE A 121 6.46 5.79 5.38
C PHE A 121 5.17 5.47 6.13
N PHE A 122 5.07 5.76 7.44
CA PHE A 122 3.87 5.46 8.22
C PHE A 122 3.14 6.71 8.69
N VAL A 123 3.79 7.57 9.49
CA VAL A 123 3.07 8.65 10.20
C VAL A 123 2.44 9.66 9.25
N ILE A 124 3.23 10.22 8.32
CA ILE A 124 2.74 11.24 7.39
C ILE A 124 1.65 10.66 6.48
N PRO A 125 1.85 9.52 5.79
CA PRO A 125 0.80 8.92 4.96
C PRO A 125 -0.44 8.52 5.75
N ALA A 126 -0.30 7.97 6.96
CA ALA A 126 -1.45 7.57 7.79
C ALA A 126 -2.29 8.78 8.22
N ILE A 127 -1.66 9.88 8.66
CA ILE A 127 -2.37 11.11 9.03
C ILE A 127 -3.13 11.68 7.82
N LEU A 128 -2.47 11.76 6.66
CA LEU A 128 -3.12 12.24 5.43
C LEU A 128 -4.28 11.33 5.04
N GLY A 129 -4.11 10.01 5.12
CA GLY A 129 -5.18 9.04 4.87
C GLY A 129 -6.38 9.21 5.80
N LEU A 130 -6.13 9.44 7.10
CA LEU A 130 -7.18 9.73 8.09
C LEU A 130 -7.89 11.06 7.82
N ILE A 131 -7.17 12.09 7.38
CA ILE A 131 -7.77 13.36 6.96
C ILE A 131 -8.72 13.14 5.78
N TYR A 132 -8.29 12.41 4.75
CA TYR A 132 -9.16 12.09 3.61
C TYR A 132 -10.37 11.27 4.04
N LEU A 133 -10.20 10.25 4.89
CA LEU A 133 -11.30 9.45 5.42
C LEU A 133 -12.30 10.34 6.19
N GLY A 134 -11.81 11.21 7.06
CA GLY A 134 -12.62 12.16 7.82
C GLY A 134 -13.42 13.11 6.92
N LEU A 135 -12.77 13.68 5.88
CA LEU A 135 -13.43 14.52 4.88
C LEU A 135 -14.49 13.74 4.10
N GLY A 136 -14.21 12.50 3.71
CA GLY A 136 -15.14 11.63 3.00
C GLY A 136 -16.38 11.33 3.83
N ILE A 137 -16.21 10.98 5.10
CA ILE A 137 -17.31 10.76 6.06
C ILE A 137 -18.12 12.05 6.24
N TRP A 138 -17.44 13.17 6.50
CA TRP A 138 -18.08 14.47 6.71
C TRP A 138 -18.95 14.88 5.52
N VAL A 139 -18.40 14.82 4.31
CA VAL A 139 -19.14 15.18 3.08
C VAL A 139 -20.27 14.20 2.81
N LEU A 140 -20.06 12.90 3.04
CA LEU A 140 -21.14 11.92 2.88
C LEU A 140 -22.31 12.23 3.82
N VAL A 141 -22.05 12.53 5.10
CA VAL A 141 -23.09 12.88 6.07
C VAL A 141 -23.80 14.19 5.69
N ALA A 142 -23.03 15.23 5.34
CA ALA A 142 -23.59 16.54 5.00
C ALA A 142 -24.37 16.54 3.68
N ARG A 143 -23.98 15.70 2.71
CA ARG A 143 -24.52 15.70 1.33
C ARG A 143 -24.94 14.31 0.86
N TRP A 144 -25.51 13.48 1.73
CA TRP A 144 -25.78 12.07 1.43
C TRP A 144 -26.74 11.84 0.26
N HIS A 145 -27.62 12.81 -0.03
CA HIS A 145 -28.55 12.78 -1.16
C HIS A 145 -27.93 13.26 -2.48
N GLU A 146 -26.79 13.96 -2.44
CA GLU A 146 -26.17 14.54 -3.62
C GLU A 146 -25.16 13.58 -4.24
N SER A 147 -25.31 13.31 -5.54
CA SER A 147 -24.38 12.45 -6.28
C SER A 147 -22.93 12.97 -6.23
N ALA A 148 -22.73 14.28 -6.21
CA ALA A 148 -21.39 14.88 -6.11
C ALA A 148 -20.73 14.56 -4.76
N GLY A 149 -21.47 14.68 -3.66
CA GLY A 149 -20.99 14.35 -2.31
C GLY A 149 -20.62 12.87 -2.18
N GLN A 150 -21.43 11.98 -2.76
CA GLN A 150 -21.16 10.54 -2.77
C GLN A 150 -19.89 10.17 -3.55
N VAL A 151 -19.68 10.74 -4.74
CA VAL A 151 -18.49 10.46 -5.56
C VAL A 151 -17.23 11.07 -4.94
N PHE A 152 -17.35 12.26 -4.33
CA PHE A 152 -16.25 12.86 -3.57
C PHE A 152 -15.87 11.99 -2.36
N ALA A 153 -16.86 11.49 -1.61
CA ALA A 153 -16.61 10.59 -0.48
C ALA A 153 -15.95 9.28 -0.92
N LEU A 154 -16.32 8.73 -2.08
CA LEU A 154 -15.64 7.58 -2.66
C LEU A 154 -14.19 7.90 -3.05
N LEU A 155 -13.91 9.09 -3.62
CA LEU A 155 -12.55 9.53 -3.94
C LEU A 155 -11.69 9.58 -2.67
N CYS A 156 -12.24 10.18 -1.61
CA CYS A 156 -11.62 10.22 -0.30
C CYS A 156 -11.32 8.82 0.25
N ALA A 157 -12.24 7.86 0.11
CA ALA A 157 -12.03 6.48 0.56
C ALA A 157 -10.85 5.82 -0.16
N VAL A 158 -10.77 5.99 -1.48
CA VAL A 158 -9.69 5.42 -2.30
C VAL A 158 -8.34 6.08 -2.03
N LEU A 159 -8.30 7.41 -1.88
CA LEU A 159 -7.10 8.13 -1.47
C LEU A 159 -6.63 7.74 -0.06
N ALA A 160 -7.58 7.56 0.87
CA ALA A 160 -7.28 7.11 2.23
C ALA A 160 -6.65 5.71 2.24
N LEU A 161 -7.14 4.78 1.41
CA LEU A 161 -6.51 3.46 1.23
C LEU A 161 -5.11 3.57 0.62
N GLY A 162 -4.94 4.36 -0.44
CA GLY A 162 -3.64 4.55 -1.10
C GLY A 162 -2.57 5.12 -0.16
N LEU A 163 -2.94 6.04 0.73
CA LEU A 163 -2.01 6.64 1.69
C LEU A 163 -1.83 5.78 2.95
N GLY A 164 -2.92 5.24 3.49
CA GLY A 164 -2.88 4.51 4.75
C GLY A 164 -2.30 3.09 4.65
N LEU A 165 -2.32 2.48 3.46
CA LEU A 165 -1.68 1.19 3.21
C LEU A 165 -0.22 1.33 2.72
N TRP A 166 0.29 2.55 2.57
CA TRP A 166 1.64 2.81 2.04
C TRP A 166 2.74 2.07 2.82
N PHE A 167 2.66 2.04 4.15
CA PHE A 167 3.64 1.33 4.97
C PHE A 167 3.62 -0.19 4.77
N ASP A 168 2.42 -0.78 4.60
CA ASP A 168 2.28 -2.22 4.39
C ASP A 168 2.93 -2.66 3.07
N VAL A 169 2.80 -1.85 2.02
CA VAL A 169 3.40 -2.07 0.69
C VAL A 169 4.94 -2.09 0.71
N TYR A 170 5.59 -1.55 1.75
CA TYR A 170 7.05 -1.63 1.88
C TYR A 170 7.51 -2.65 2.91
N THR A 171 6.59 -3.29 3.65
CA THR A 171 6.94 -4.11 4.82
C THR A 171 6.36 -5.50 4.76
N THR A 172 5.05 -5.62 4.94
CA THR A 172 4.38 -6.92 5.08
C THR A 172 3.72 -7.39 3.80
N HIS A 173 3.35 -6.49 2.90
CA HIS A 173 2.67 -6.76 1.62
C HIS A 173 1.31 -7.46 1.72
N TRP A 174 0.66 -7.44 2.89
CA TRP A 174 -0.63 -8.12 3.09
C TRP A 174 -1.77 -7.46 2.32
N PHE A 175 -1.69 -6.15 2.11
CA PHE A 175 -2.69 -5.33 1.47
C PHE A 175 -2.21 -4.74 0.14
N SER A 176 -1.11 -5.23 -0.43
CA SER A 176 -0.57 -4.74 -1.70
C SER A 176 -1.61 -4.77 -2.82
N GLY A 177 -2.41 -5.84 -2.92
CA GLY A 177 -3.52 -5.91 -3.89
C GLY A 177 -4.60 -4.85 -3.67
N VAL A 178 -4.96 -4.58 -2.41
CA VAL A 178 -5.95 -3.53 -2.08
C VAL A 178 -5.39 -2.15 -2.42
N TRP A 179 -4.11 -1.92 -2.15
CA TRP A 179 -3.44 -0.67 -2.46
C TRP A 179 -3.34 -0.43 -3.97
N ILE A 180 -2.95 -1.46 -4.76
CA ILE A 180 -2.93 -1.42 -6.23
C ILE A 180 -4.32 -1.10 -6.78
N ALA A 181 -5.36 -1.79 -6.28
CA ALA A 181 -6.73 -1.55 -6.70
C ALA A 181 -7.17 -0.11 -6.37
N ALA A 182 -6.84 0.39 -5.18
CA ALA A 182 -7.12 1.77 -4.80
C ALA A 182 -6.44 2.75 -5.76
N LEU A 183 -5.14 2.63 -6.00
CA LEU A 183 -4.39 3.53 -6.87
C LEU A 183 -4.95 3.54 -8.31
N SER A 184 -5.30 2.36 -8.83
CA SER A 184 -5.91 2.21 -10.16
C SER A 184 -7.28 2.89 -10.27
N LEU A 185 -8.05 2.89 -9.17
CA LEU A 185 -9.38 3.49 -9.12
C LEU A 185 -9.36 5.01 -8.92
N VAL A 186 -8.26 5.61 -8.43
CA VAL A 186 -8.18 7.07 -8.20
C VAL A 186 -8.57 7.86 -9.45
N GLY A 187 -7.95 7.55 -10.60
CA GLY A 187 -8.23 8.25 -11.86
C GLY A 187 -9.68 8.08 -12.33
N SER A 188 -10.24 6.88 -12.14
CA SER A 188 -11.63 6.58 -12.50
C SER A 188 -12.64 7.34 -11.64
N VAL A 189 -12.41 7.38 -10.32
CA VAL A 189 -13.28 8.11 -9.40
C VAL A 189 -13.14 9.62 -9.61
N PHE A 190 -11.93 10.10 -9.88
CA PHE A 190 -11.69 11.51 -10.19
C PHE A 190 -12.40 11.96 -11.47
N ALA A 191 -12.31 11.16 -12.54
CA ALA A 191 -13.03 11.43 -13.77
C ALA A 191 -14.56 11.33 -13.60
N HIS A 192 -15.07 10.40 -12.76
CA HIS A 192 -16.48 10.39 -12.39
C HIS A 192 -16.89 11.66 -11.65
N LEU A 193 -16.04 12.16 -10.74
CA LEU A 193 -16.29 13.42 -10.03
C LEU A 193 -16.39 14.59 -11.02
N ALA A 194 -15.48 14.68 -11.97
CA ALA A 194 -15.47 15.72 -13.02
C ALA A 194 -16.71 15.69 -13.92
N LEU A 195 -17.32 14.52 -14.14
CA LEU A 195 -18.58 14.41 -14.90
C LEU A 195 -19.82 14.85 -14.10
N VAL A 196 -19.72 14.83 -12.77
CA VAL A 196 -20.84 15.15 -11.85
C VAL A 196 -20.76 16.59 -11.34
N PHE A 197 -19.57 17.19 -11.28
CA PHE A 197 -19.28 18.53 -10.78
C PHE A 197 -18.20 19.22 -11.64
N PRO A 198 -18.27 20.53 -11.95
CA PRO A 198 -19.18 21.56 -11.42
C PRO A 198 -20.53 21.70 -12.16
N GLN A 199 -20.60 21.32 -13.44
CA GLN A 199 -21.86 21.26 -14.19
C GLN A 199 -22.09 19.84 -14.70
N ARG A 200 -23.28 19.30 -14.44
CA ARG A 200 -23.66 17.97 -14.97
C ARG A 200 -23.65 18.03 -16.49
N VAL A 201 -22.80 17.23 -17.13
CA VAL A 201 -22.73 17.13 -18.59
C VAL A 201 -24.11 16.75 -19.17
N ARG A 202 -24.71 17.66 -19.96
CA ARG A 202 -26.08 17.53 -20.50
C ARG A 202 -26.28 16.26 -21.32
N PHE A 203 -25.22 15.75 -21.96
CA PHE A 203 -25.24 14.52 -22.75
C PHE A 203 -25.53 13.27 -21.89
N LEU A 204 -25.03 13.23 -20.66
CA LEU A 204 -25.21 12.11 -19.73
C LEU A 204 -26.54 12.14 -18.97
N ASN A 205 -27.43 13.10 -19.25
CA ASN A 205 -28.81 13.06 -18.74
C ASN A 205 -29.68 12.09 -19.52
N ARG A 206 -29.34 11.78 -20.79
CA ARG A 206 -30.07 10.82 -21.63
C ARG A 206 -29.66 9.38 -21.34
N THR A 207 -28.39 9.13 -21.01
CA THR A 207 -27.85 7.80 -20.73
C THR A 207 -27.02 7.79 -19.44
N PRO A 208 -27.66 7.74 -18.26
CA PRO A 208 -26.96 7.84 -16.98
C PRO A 208 -25.99 6.69 -16.71
N ALA A 209 -26.14 5.55 -17.38
CA ALA A 209 -25.23 4.40 -17.29
C ALA A 209 -23.84 4.68 -17.88
N LEU A 210 -23.73 5.63 -18.82
CA LEU A 210 -22.47 5.96 -19.50
C LEU A 210 -21.42 6.55 -18.54
N ARG A 211 -21.85 7.05 -17.37
CA ARG A 211 -20.95 7.49 -16.28
C ARG A 211 -20.06 6.36 -15.76
N TYR A 212 -20.55 5.13 -15.79
CA TYR A 212 -19.80 3.99 -15.27
C TYR A 212 -18.71 3.50 -16.23
N LEU A 213 -18.75 3.90 -17.51
CA LEU A 213 -17.65 3.59 -18.44
C LEU A 213 -16.31 4.17 -17.97
N VAL A 214 -16.34 5.25 -17.19
CA VAL A 214 -15.14 5.86 -16.62
C VAL A 214 -14.45 4.95 -15.60
N TYR A 215 -15.16 3.98 -15.03
CA TYR A 215 -14.55 2.98 -14.15
C TYR A 215 -13.92 1.82 -14.91
N VAL A 216 -14.25 1.62 -16.19
CA VAL A 216 -13.71 0.50 -16.97
C VAL A 216 -12.18 0.53 -17.02
N PRO A 217 -11.52 1.67 -17.35
CA PRO A 217 -10.05 1.72 -17.33
C PRO A 217 -9.45 1.38 -15.97
N GLY A 218 -9.97 1.95 -14.87
CA GLY A 218 -9.42 1.69 -13.53
C GLY A 218 -9.63 0.25 -13.07
N VAL A 219 -10.78 -0.36 -13.38
CA VAL A 219 -11.05 -1.77 -13.06
C VAL A 219 -10.16 -2.69 -13.90
N VAL A 220 -9.99 -2.42 -15.19
CA VAL A 220 -9.09 -3.20 -16.06
C VAL A 220 -7.66 -3.11 -15.55
N ILE A 221 -7.16 -1.92 -15.22
CA ILE A 221 -5.82 -1.73 -14.68
C ILE A 221 -5.67 -2.47 -13.33
N ALA A 222 -6.66 -2.36 -12.44
CA ALA A 222 -6.63 -3.06 -11.16
C ALA A 222 -6.55 -4.59 -11.32
N ILE A 223 -7.33 -5.16 -12.25
CA ILE A 223 -7.34 -6.60 -12.52
C ILE A 223 -6.01 -7.03 -13.14
N VAL A 224 -5.53 -6.31 -14.16
CA VAL A 224 -4.27 -6.64 -14.85
C VAL A 224 -3.08 -6.58 -13.89
N ASN A 225 -3.00 -5.54 -13.07
CA ASN A 225 -1.91 -5.39 -12.10
C ASN A 225 -1.93 -6.50 -11.03
N GLN A 226 -3.11 -7.00 -10.66
CA GLN A 226 -3.22 -8.11 -9.71
C GLN A 226 -2.52 -9.38 -10.22
N PHE A 227 -2.57 -9.66 -11.53
CA PHE A 227 -1.94 -10.83 -12.16
C PHE A 227 -0.51 -10.60 -12.63
N THR A 228 -0.03 -9.35 -12.64
CA THR A 228 1.30 -9.02 -13.19
C THR A 228 2.32 -8.70 -12.09
N ILE A 229 1.87 -8.16 -10.95
CA ILE A 229 2.75 -7.66 -9.88
C ILE A 229 2.79 -8.61 -8.67
N LEU A 230 1.74 -9.41 -8.46
CA LEU A 230 1.61 -10.27 -7.28
C LEU A 230 1.79 -11.76 -7.57
N ASP A 231 1.86 -12.14 -8.85
CA ASP A 231 2.20 -13.48 -9.35
C ASP A 231 3.61 -13.46 -9.95
#